data_AF-A0A5C7PIW7-F1
#
_entry.id   AF-A0A5C7PIW7-F1
#
_cell.length_a   1.000
_cell.length_b   1.000
_cell.length_c   1.000
_cell.angle_alpha   90.00
_cell.angle_beta   90.00
_cell.angle_gamma   90.00
#
_symmetry.space_group_name_H-M   'P 1'
#
loop_
_entity.id
_entity.type
_entity.pdbx_description
1 polymer ?
#
loop_
_entity_poly.entity_id
_entity_poly.type
_entity_poly.pdbx_seq_one_letter_code
_entity_poly.pdbx_strand_id
1 'polypeptide(L)'
;MSYHHPILTITDDDAKPSRRQPRKGRAFSVNLVAMLTWGTVRKSDHKMKVPIFLDFVGTESEHRAFVANLRCGRAATIGTGSSSRFELPRSDAHIFAPPSRCDLGVRQIVYLAEIFDLEVKAPSATVCCVAMPPLALLSTVRQDELEAVEAVVALLNRQRQQQADEMLAAFEAAEAARPYRYYSRPPDVPKQLDLDEATMRYWALIARELCVRLDSRTEYPVPPEPEFRALFLYWLGREGCLWCDGDNPLRDVLGQRNYGYNSGFATEGRLSRGGYCTPIGLAVPQEKLGMMLAEAVRAWCG
;
A
#
# COMPACT_ATOMS: atom_id res chain seq x y z
N MET A 1 -16.64 21.73 -9.42
CA MET A 1 -16.96 20.71 -8.39
C MET A 1 -16.13 20.99 -7.15
N SER A 2 -16.74 21.48 -6.06
CA SER A 2 -16.05 21.75 -4.80
C SER A 2 -15.79 20.41 -4.09
N TYR A 3 -14.53 20.10 -3.82
CA TYR A 3 -14.16 18.88 -3.11
C TYR A 3 -13.43 19.26 -1.82
N HIS A 4 -14.02 18.89 -0.70
CA HIS A 4 -13.43 19.12 0.62
C HIS A 4 -12.32 18.10 0.88
N HIS A 5 -11.07 18.56 0.84
CA HIS A 5 -9.97 17.86 1.49
C HIS A 5 -10.23 17.85 3.01
N PRO A 6 -9.98 16.74 3.72
CA PRO A 6 -10.07 16.74 5.17
C PRO A 6 -9.13 17.80 5.74
N ILE A 7 -9.61 18.63 6.66
CA ILE A 7 -8.79 19.67 7.30
C ILE A 7 -8.08 19.04 8.49
N LEU A 8 -6.75 19.14 8.53
CA LEU A 8 -5.95 18.79 9.69
C LEU A 8 -5.89 20.00 10.62
N THR A 9 -6.08 19.82 11.92
CA THR A 9 -6.04 20.92 12.88
C THR A 9 -5.23 20.56 14.11
N ILE A 10 -4.26 21.41 14.46
CA ILE A 10 -3.56 21.38 15.75
C ILE A 10 -4.05 22.56 16.59
N THR A 11 -4.46 22.28 17.83
CA THR A 11 -4.83 23.30 18.81
C THR A 11 -3.67 23.52 19.78
N ASP A 12 -3.38 24.77 20.13
CA ASP A 12 -2.30 25.12 21.06
C ASP A 12 -2.49 24.54 22.47
N ASP A 13 -3.75 24.31 22.86
CA ASP A 13 -4.11 23.67 24.12
C ASP A 13 -4.31 22.17 23.86
N ASP A 14 -3.52 21.29 24.48
CA ASP A 14 -3.69 19.81 24.50
C ASP A 14 -5.06 19.35 25.08
N ALA A 15 -5.97 20.29 25.34
CA ALA A 15 -7.30 20.05 25.87
C ALA A 15 -8.26 19.54 24.78
N LYS A 16 -9.03 18.49 25.13
CA LYS A 16 -10.17 18.04 24.32
C LYS A 16 -11.13 19.22 24.08
N PRO A 17 -11.62 19.44 22.85
CA PRO A 17 -12.60 20.50 22.59
C PRO A 17 -13.85 20.22 23.43
N SER A 18 -14.10 21.06 24.44
CA SER A 18 -15.31 20.95 25.26
C SER A 18 -16.49 21.56 24.50
N ARG A 19 -17.63 20.86 24.43
CA ARG A 19 -18.87 21.34 23.80
C ARG A 19 -19.47 22.59 24.45
N ARG A 20 -19.02 22.99 25.65
CA ARG A 20 -19.71 23.99 26.48
C ARG A 20 -19.14 25.41 26.39
N GLN A 21 -17.90 25.60 25.94
CA GLN A 21 -17.33 26.95 25.72
C GLN A 21 -16.24 26.89 24.65
N PRO A 22 -16.34 27.64 23.53
CA PRO A 22 -15.22 27.83 22.62
C PRO A 22 -14.19 28.75 23.31
N ARG A 23 -13.14 28.15 23.90
CA ARG A 23 -11.98 28.93 24.34
C ARG A 23 -11.17 29.33 23.10
N LYS A 24 -10.77 30.61 23.03
CA LYS A 24 -9.93 31.19 21.96
C LYS A 24 -8.49 30.64 22.07
N GLY A 25 -8.30 29.37 21.75
CA GLY A 25 -6.97 28.81 21.44
C GLY A 25 -6.60 29.16 20.00
N ARG A 26 -5.32 29.37 19.71
CA ARG A 26 -4.85 29.48 18.33
C ARG A 26 -4.92 28.08 17.72
N ALA A 27 -5.64 27.96 16.62
CA ALA A 27 -5.72 26.72 15.84
C ALA A 27 -4.96 26.91 14.54
N PHE A 28 -4.17 25.90 14.17
CA PHE A 28 -3.44 25.87 12.92
C PHE A 28 -4.05 24.77 12.05
N SER A 29 -4.47 25.15 10.84
CA SER A 29 -5.19 24.25 9.96
C SER A 29 -4.53 24.16 8.59
N VAL A 30 -4.46 22.95 8.04
CA VAL A 30 -3.95 22.66 6.69
C VAL A 30 -4.85 21.62 6.03
N ASN A 31 -4.82 21.53 4.71
CA ASN A 31 -5.60 20.56 3.95
C ASN A 31 -4.81 19.24 3.81
N LEU A 32 -5.42 18.12 4.19
CA LEU A 32 -4.87 16.79 3.97
C LEU A 32 -4.98 16.42 2.48
N VAL A 33 -3.83 16.11 1.86
CA VAL A 33 -3.78 15.54 0.52
C VAL A 33 -3.91 14.03 0.61
N ALA A 34 -3.00 13.39 1.36
CA ALA A 34 -3.00 11.95 1.58
C ALA A 34 -2.27 11.61 2.89
N MET A 35 -2.70 10.54 3.54
CA MET A 35 -2.02 9.95 4.69
C MET A 35 -2.10 8.43 4.58
N LEU A 36 -1.00 7.75 4.87
CA LEU A 36 -0.92 6.30 4.94
C LEU A 36 -0.54 5.90 6.37
N THR A 37 -1.32 5.00 6.95
CA THR A 37 -1.03 4.35 8.23
C THR A 37 -0.82 2.86 8.02
N TRP A 38 0.08 2.26 8.80
CA TRP A 38 0.33 0.82 8.74
C TRP A 38 0.59 0.21 10.12
N GLY A 39 -0.45 -0.41 10.68
CA GLY A 39 -0.45 -1.02 12.02
C GLY A 39 0.64 -2.08 12.25
N THR A 40 1.04 -2.80 11.20
CA THR A 40 2.15 -3.77 11.26
C THR A 40 3.48 -3.10 11.57
N VAL A 41 3.71 -1.89 11.06
CA VAL A 41 4.97 -1.15 11.23
C VAL A 41 4.90 -0.21 12.43
N ARG A 42 3.78 0.49 12.61
CA ARG A 42 3.53 1.37 13.75
C ARG A 42 2.12 1.17 14.27
N LYS A 43 2.03 0.81 15.54
CA LYS A 43 0.75 0.64 16.24
C LYS A 43 -0.06 1.92 16.12
N SER A 44 -1.17 1.82 15.41
CA SER A 44 -2.17 2.86 15.24
C SER A 44 -3.48 2.33 15.80
N ASP A 45 -4.20 3.16 16.54
CA ASP A 45 -5.55 2.86 17.01
C ASP A 45 -6.58 3.74 16.27
N HIS A 46 -7.86 3.40 16.35
CA HIS A 46 -8.97 4.16 15.77
C HIS A 46 -9.00 5.62 16.20
N LYS A 47 -8.51 5.94 17.41
CA LYS A 47 -8.40 7.30 17.95
C LYS A 47 -7.09 8.00 17.63
N MET A 48 -5.99 7.26 17.64
CA MET A 48 -4.64 7.81 17.56
C MET A 48 -3.84 7.08 16.48
N LYS A 49 -3.64 7.76 15.35
CA LYS A 49 -2.94 7.22 14.18
C LYS A 49 -1.47 7.63 14.19
N VAL A 50 -0.60 6.73 13.76
CA VAL A 50 0.83 7.00 13.51
C VAL A 50 1.09 6.79 12.03
N PRO A 51 1.14 7.88 11.23
CA PRO A 51 1.30 7.76 9.79
C PRO A 51 2.74 7.41 9.44
N ILE A 52 2.89 6.53 8.46
CA ILE A 52 4.18 6.24 7.80
C ILE A 52 4.42 7.18 6.62
N PHE A 53 3.36 7.81 6.10
CA PHE A 53 3.39 8.83 5.07
C PHE A 53 2.28 9.85 5.30
N LEU A 54 2.58 11.12 5.09
CA LEU A 54 1.68 12.24 5.25
C LEU A 54 2.01 13.33 4.22
N ASP A 55 0.97 13.82 3.55
CA ASP A 55 1.04 14.88 2.56
C ASP A 55 -0.08 15.88 2.80
N PHE A 56 0.28 17.14 2.96
CA PHE A 56 -0.65 18.22 3.24
C PHE A 56 -0.22 19.53 2.60
N VAL A 57 -1.18 20.44 2.45
CA VAL A 57 -0.98 21.76 1.86
C VAL A 57 -1.71 22.83 2.66
N GLY A 58 -1.08 24.00 2.81
CA GLY A 58 -1.71 25.18 3.42
C GLY A 58 -1.07 26.46 2.91
N THR A 59 -1.60 27.61 3.32
CA THR A 59 -0.91 28.88 3.06
C THR A 59 0.46 28.91 3.73
N GLU A 60 1.37 29.79 3.31
CA GLU A 60 2.73 29.84 3.87
C GLU A 60 2.72 30.05 5.40
N SER A 61 1.82 30.88 5.92
CA SER A 61 1.65 31.10 7.36
C SER A 61 1.09 29.89 8.10
N GLU A 62 0.09 29.20 7.52
CA GLU A 62 -0.51 28.01 8.11
C GLU A 62 0.47 26.85 8.12
N HIS A 63 1.13 26.59 6.99
CA HIS A 63 2.15 25.56 6.83
C HIS A 63 3.27 25.72 7.85
N ARG A 64 3.86 26.93 7.96
CA ARG A 64 4.98 27.20 8.87
C ARG A 64 4.60 26.90 10.31
N ALA A 65 3.43 27.36 10.74
CA ALA A 65 2.97 27.13 12.11
C ALA A 65 2.59 25.67 12.36
N PHE A 66 1.92 25.01 11.40
CA PHE A 66 1.52 23.61 11.52
C PHE A 66 2.74 22.67 11.58
N VAL A 67 3.73 22.85 10.71
CA VAL A 67 4.97 22.06 10.70
C VAL A 67 5.75 22.24 12.01
N ALA A 68 5.87 23.46 12.52
CA ALA A 68 6.56 23.72 13.78
C ALA A 68 5.91 22.94 14.94
N ASN A 69 4.58 22.96 15.03
CA ASN A 69 3.84 22.22 16.04
C ASN A 69 3.95 20.71 15.87
N LEU A 70 3.87 20.23 14.63
CA LEU A 70 3.96 18.81 14.33
C LEU A 70 5.34 18.23 14.70
N ARG A 71 6.41 18.99 14.44
CA ARG A 71 7.79 18.62 14.85
C ARG A 71 7.97 18.58 16.37
N CYS A 72 7.20 19.34 17.13
CA CYS A 72 7.18 19.25 18.59
C CYS A 72 6.43 18.00 19.10
N GLY A 73 5.88 17.17 18.21
CA GLY A 73 5.12 15.97 18.56
C GLY A 73 3.68 16.25 18.98
N ARG A 74 3.12 17.41 18.62
CA ARG A 74 1.72 17.72 18.91
C ARG A 74 0.79 16.94 17.98
N ALA A 75 -0.25 16.35 18.56
CA ALA A 75 -1.26 15.61 17.80
C ALA A 75 -2.16 16.54 16.99
N ALA A 76 -2.49 16.14 15.77
CA ALA A 76 -3.40 16.83 14.88
C ALA A 76 -4.72 16.05 14.76
N THR A 77 -5.84 16.77 14.73
CA THR A 77 -7.18 16.20 14.49
C THR A 77 -7.46 16.12 12.98
N ILE A 78 -8.04 15.02 12.51
CA ILE A 78 -8.34 14.77 11.09
C ILE A 78 -9.82 15.05 10.84
N GLY A 79 -10.11 16.17 10.16
CA GLY A 79 -11.48 16.59 9.84
C GLY A 79 -12.15 17.37 10.98
N THR A 80 -13.13 18.19 10.62
CA THR A 80 -13.86 19.04 11.57
C THR A 80 -14.80 18.21 12.44
N GLY A 81 -14.65 18.28 13.77
CA GLY A 81 -15.51 17.55 14.72
C GLY A 81 -15.22 16.05 14.83
N SER A 82 -14.16 15.57 14.20
CA SER A 82 -13.70 14.18 14.28
C SER A 82 -13.02 13.89 15.61
N SER A 83 -13.19 12.65 16.10
CA SER A 83 -12.41 12.12 17.22
C SER A 83 -11.07 11.51 16.77
N SER A 84 -10.87 11.33 15.46
CA SER A 84 -9.65 10.76 14.91
C SER A 84 -8.52 11.77 14.91
N ARG A 85 -7.39 11.37 15.48
CA ARG A 85 -6.17 12.19 15.56
C ARG A 85 -5.01 11.41 14.99
N PHE A 86 -3.95 12.11 14.60
CA PHE A 86 -2.65 11.51 14.33
C PHE A 86 -1.54 12.27 15.06
N GLU A 87 -0.44 11.58 15.32
CA GLU A 87 0.78 12.15 15.89
C GLU A 87 1.99 11.61 15.14
N LEU A 88 3.08 12.38 15.16
CA LEU A 88 4.39 11.92 14.72
C LEU A 88 5.25 11.71 15.97
N PRO A 89 5.47 10.45 16.41
CA PRO A 89 6.31 10.17 17.55
C PRO A 89 7.71 10.74 17.33
N ARG A 90 8.24 11.47 18.33
CA ARG A 90 9.59 12.03 18.25
C ARG A 90 10.70 10.99 18.21
N SER A 91 10.39 9.75 18.60
CA SER A 91 11.28 8.59 18.49
C SER A 91 11.38 8.05 17.06
N ASP A 92 10.42 8.36 16.19
CA ASP A 92 10.44 7.92 14.80
C ASP A 92 11.30 8.87 13.94
N ALA A 93 12.03 8.28 13.01
CA ALA A 93 12.85 9.02 12.05
C ALA A 93 12.01 9.51 10.86
N HIS A 94 10.98 10.34 11.11
CA HIS A 94 10.21 10.98 10.04
C HIS A 94 11.04 12.03 9.32
N ILE A 95 11.11 11.94 8.01
CA ILE A 95 11.77 12.90 7.13
C ILE A 95 10.73 13.90 6.65
N PHE A 96 11.03 15.18 6.83
CA PHE A 96 10.28 16.28 6.23
C PHE A 96 10.98 16.65 4.93
N ALA A 97 10.43 16.23 3.80
CA ALA A 97 10.96 16.58 2.49
C ALA A 97 11.00 18.10 2.30
N PRO A 98 11.85 18.65 1.42
CA PRO A 98 11.83 20.08 1.10
C PRO A 98 10.42 20.52 0.69
N PRO A 99 9.88 21.61 1.28
CA PRO A 99 8.55 22.08 0.94
C PRO A 99 8.51 22.54 -0.51
N SER A 100 7.40 22.25 -1.20
CA SER A 100 7.17 22.67 -2.59
C SER A 100 6.01 23.63 -2.67
N ARG A 101 6.05 24.59 -3.61
CA ARG A 101 4.93 25.49 -3.87
C ARG A 101 4.02 24.88 -4.93
N CYS A 102 2.72 24.97 -4.74
CA CYS A 102 1.70 24.62 -5.72
C CYS A 102 0.55 25.64 -5.68
N ASP A 103 -0.41 25.49 -6.58
CA ASP A 103 -1.55 26.42 -6.69
C ASP A 103 -2.40 26.51 -5.41
N LEU A 104 -2.32 25.49 -4.55
CA LEU A 104 -3.04 25.42 -3.27
C LEU A 104 -2.24 25.97 -2.07
N GLY A 105 -0.99 26.39 -2.29
CA GLY A 105 -0.09 26.94 -1.26
C GLY A 105 1.24 26.21 -1.15
N VAL A 106 1.70 26.01 0.08
CA VAL A 106 2.93 25.28 0.40
C VAL A 106 2.57 23.84 0.75
N ARG A 107 3.05 22.90 -0.07
CA ARG A 107 2.90 21.46 0.11
C ARG A 107 4.08 20.89 0.89
N GLN A 108 3.77 20.04 1.85
CA GLN A 108 4.73 19.33 2.68
C GLN A 108 4.47 17.84 2.62
N ILE A 109 5.52 17.09 2.29
CA ILE A 109 5.53 15.63 2.40
C ILE A 109 6.35 15.26 3.63
N VAL A 110 5.84 14.33 4.42
CA VAL A 110 6.49 13.74 5.60
C VAL A 110 6.37 12.23 5.50
N TYR A 111 7.46 11.50 5.68
CA TYR A 111 7.45 10.05 5.52
C TYR A 111 8.47 9.38 6.45
N LEU A 112 8.27 8.09 6.71
CA LEU A 112 9.17 7.30 7.55
C LEU A 112 10.31 6.71 6.69
N ALA A 113 11.54 7.15 6.93
CA ALA A 113 12.72 6.81 6.11
C ALA A 113 12.89 5.30 5.89
N GLU A 114 12.82 4.51 6.97
CA GLU A 114 13.05 3.07 6.93
C GLU A 114 12.11 2.32 5.95
N ILE A 115 10.93 2.90 5.68
CA ILE A 115 9.91 2.30 4.81
C ILE A 115 10.02 2.78 3.36
N PHE A 116 10.36 4.05 3.15
CA PHE A 116 10.23 4.70 1.83
C PHE A 116 11.55 4.98 1.11
N ASP A 117 12.66 5.19 1.84
CA ASP A 117 13.94 5.49 1.20
C ASP A 117 14.42 4.30 0.37
N LEU A 118 15.07 4.55 -0.77
CA LEU A 118 15.58 3.45 -1.59
C LEU A 118 16.74 2.75 -0.90
N GLU A 119 17.66 3.50 -0.28
CA GLU A 119 18.82 2.94 0.41
C GLU A 119 18.57 2.84 1.92
N VAL A 120 18.88 1.68 2.50
CA VAL A 120 18.79 1.47 3.95
C VAL A 120 20.17 1.13 4.49
N LYS A 121 20.53 1.72 5.62
CA LYS A 121 21.87 1.61 6.20
C LYS A 121 22.22 0.19 6.67
N ALA A 122 21.23 -0.60 7.06
CA ALA A 122 21.42 -1.98 7.53
C ALA A 122 20.15 -2.80 7.30
N PRO A 123 20.27 -4.07 6.90
CA PRO A 123 19.16 -5.01 6.86
C PRO A 123 18.55 -5.18 8.27
N SER A 124 17.22 -5.22 8.34
CA SER A 124 16.46 -5.55 9.55
C SER A 124 16.02 -7.01 9.52
N ALA A 125 15.75 -7.60 10.70
CA ALA A 125 15.25 -8.98 10.81
C ALA A 125 13.91 -9.20 10.06
N THR A 126 13.08 -8.16 10.04
CA THR A 126 11.87 -8.10 9.21
C THR A 126 12.07 -7.02 8.16
N VAL A 127 11.98 -7.39 6.88
CA VAL A 127 11.99 -6.46 5.75
C VAL A 127 10.63 -5.77 5.70
N CYS A 128 10.64 -4.44 5.79
CA CYS A 128 9.45 -3.61 5.65
C CYS A 128 9.70 -2.54 4.58
N CYS A 129 8.82 -2.47 3.58
CA CYS A 129 8.84 -1.38 2.59
C CYS A 129 7.46 -1.13 2.00
N VAL A 130 7.28 0.04 1.37
CA VAL A 130 6.07 0.39 0.63
C VAL A 130 6.44 0.85 -0.78
N ALA A 131 5.83 0.23 -1.79
CA ALA A 131 5.83 0.72 -3.15
C ALA A 131 4.63 1.66 -3.32
N MET A 132 4.90 2.96 -3.45
CA MET A 132 3.89 4.00 -3.71
C MET A 132 4.45 5.04 -4.71
N PRO A 133 4.68 4.63 -5.97
CA PRO A 133 5.27 5.51 -6.97
C PRO A 133 4.33 6.67 -7.35
N PRO A 134 4.87 7.79 -7.85
CA PRO A 134 4.06 8.82 -8.48
C PRO A 134 3.29 8.28 -9.70
N LEU A 135 2.06 8.74 -9.89
CA LEU A 135 1.20 8.40 -11.05
C LEU A 135 1.89 8.71 -12.37
N ALA A 136 2.72 9.77 -12.42
CA ALA A 136 3.46 10.15 -13.62
C ALA A 136 4.38 9.02 -14.13
N LEU A 137 4.86 8.14 -13.24
CA LEU A 137 5.74 7.03 -13.62
C LEU A 137 5.01 5.90 -14.35
N LEU A 138 3.67 5.86 -14.36
CA LEU A 138 2.92 4.90 -15.19
C LEU A 138 3.24 5.04 -16.67
N SER A 139 3.53 6.27 -17.13
CA SER A 139 3.94 6.55 -18.50
C SER A 139 5.36 6.05 -18.84
N THR A 140 6.16 5.68 -17.82
CA THR A 140 7.54 5.21 -17.99
C THR A 140 7.64 3.69 -18.03
N VAL A 141 6.51 2.99 -17.87
CA VAL A 141 6.45 1.52 -18.01
C VAL A 141 6.82 1.17 -19.43
N ARG A 142 7.89 0.42 -19.58
CA ARG A 142 8.42 -0.01 -20.86
C ARG A 142 7.60 -1.16 -21.43
N GLN A 143 7.74 -1.37 -22.73
CA GLN A 143 7.01 -2.42 -23.44
C GLN A 143 7.41 -3.83 -22.97
N ASP A 144 8.70 -4.07 -22.69
CA ASP A 144 9.20 -5.35 -22.16
C ASP A 144 8.60 -5.65 -20.77
N GLU A 145 8.43 -4.63 -19.92
CA GLU A 145 7.78 -4.79 -18.62
C GLU A 145 6.29 -5.13 -18.74
N LEU A 146 5.62 -4.59 -19.76
CA LEU A 146 4.22 -4.89 -20.03
C LEU A 146 4.04 -6.32 -20.58
N GLU A 147 4.85 -6.70 -21.56
CA GLU A 147 4.86 -8.05 -22.14
C GLU A 147 5.17 -9.12 -21.08
N ALA A 148 6.06 -8.82 -20.14
CA ALA A 148 6.35 -9.68 -19.00
C ALA A 148 5.11 -9.91 -18.10
N VAL A 149 4.33 -8.85 -17.82
CA VAL A 149 3.07 -8.98 -17.06
C VAL A 149 2.05 -9.79 -17.85
N GLU A 150 1.91 -9.55 -19.15
CA GLU A 150 1.01 -10.32 -20.03
C GLU A 150 1.37 -11.81 -20.03
N ALA A 151 2.66 -12.14 -20.12
CA ALA A 151 3.15 -13.51 -20.05
C ALA A 151 2.84 -14.17 -18.70
N VAL A 152 2.99 -13.44 -17.59
CA VAL A 152 2.61 -13.92 -16.25
C VAL A 152 1.10 -14.12 -16.15
N VAL A 153 0.29 -13.18 -16.62
CA VAL A 153 -1.18 -13.32 -16.65
C VAL A 153 -1.60 -14.55 -17.45
N ALA A 154 -1.01 -14.76 -18.64
CA ALA A 154 -1.27 -15.93 -19.46
C ALA A 154 -0.85 -17.25 -18.78
N LEU A 155 0.28 -17.26 -18.07
CA LEU A 155 0.71 -18.39 -17.26
C LEU A 155 -0.30 -18.70 -16.15
N LEU A 156 -0.72 -17.68 -15.39
CA LEU A 156 -1.67 -17.84 -14.29
C LEU A 156 -3.05 -18.28 -14.78
N ASN A 157 -3.51 -17.75 -15.92
CA ASN A 157 -4.77 -18.17 -16.52
C ASN A 157 -4.74 -19.63 -16.99
N ARG A 158 -3.61 -20.09 -17.56
CA ARG A 158 -3.43 -21.52 -17.87
C ARG A 158 -3.49 -22.40 -16.62
N GLN A 159 -2.82 -22.00 -15.54
CA GLN A 159 -2.86 -22.74 -14.27
C GLN A 159 -4.27 -22.78 -13.67
N ARG A 160 -4.99 -21.64 -13.68
CA ARG A 160 -6.37 -21.57 -13.19
C ARG A 160 -7.32 -22.42 -14.03
N GLN A 161 -7.12 -22.45 -15.34
CA GLN A 161 -7.91 -23.31 -16.24
C GLN A 161 -7.68 -24.79 -15.94
N GLN A 162 -6.42 -25.22 -15.81
CA GLN A 162 -6.09 -26.61 -15.44
C GLN A 162 -6.73 -26.99 -14.09
N GLN A 163 -6.63 -26.13 -13.08
CA GLN A 163 -7.28 -26.34 -11.79
C GLN A 163 -8.81 -26.43 -11.90
N ALA A 164 -9.43 -25.57 -12.72
CA ALA A 164 -10.87 -25.62 -12.96
C ALA A 164 -11.28 -26.92 -13.63
N ASP A 165 -10.54 -27.36 -14.66
CA ASP A 165 -10.79 -28.61 -15.38
C ASP A 165 -10.63 -29.82 -14.47
N GLU A 166 -9.57 -29.86 -13.64
CA GLU A 166 -9.35 -30.91 -12.64
C GLU A 166 -10.48 -30.95 -11.59
N MET A 167 -10.91 -29.79 -11.08
CA MET A 167 -12.00 -29.70 -10.11
C MET A 167 -13.34 -30.16 -10.70
N LEU A 168 -13.62 -29.81 -11.95
CA LEU A 168 -14.82 -30.25 -12.66
C LEU A 168 -14.78 -31.75 -12.96
N ALA A 169 -13.67 -32.27 -13.45
CA ALA A 169 -13.49 -33.70 -13.70
C ALA A 169 -13.63 -34.54 -12.41
N ALA A 170 -13.05 -34.07 -11.30
CA ALA A 170 -13.18 -34.72 -10.00
C ALA A 170 -14.64 -34.68 -9.50
N PHE A 171 -15.35 -33.57 -9.71
CA PHE A 171 -16.77 -33.45 -9.38
C PHE A 171 -17.64 -34.40 -10.23
N GLU A 172 -17.41 -34.46 -11.54
CA GLU A 172 -18.13 -35.36 -12.45
C GLU A 172 -17.89 -36.83 -12.11
N ALA A 173 -16.65 -37.23 -11.81
CA ALA A 173 -16.32 -38.57 -11.38
C ALA A 173 -17.01 -38.94 -10.05
N ALA A 174 -17.06 -38.00 -9.10
CA ALA A 174 -17.74 -38.18 -7.83
C ALA A 174 -19.27 -38.28 -7.99
N GLU A 175 -19.87 -37.52 -8.90
CA GLU A 175 -21.29 -37.61 -9.24
C GLU A 175 -21.62 -38.95 -9.95
N ALA A 176 -20.78 -39.40 -10.88
CA ALA A 176 -20.96 -40.67 -11.59
C ALA A 176 -20.89 -41.89 -10.66
N ALA A 177 -20.10 -41.82 -9.60
CA ALA A 177 -19.96 -42.89 -8.60
C ALA A 177 -21.11 -42.96 -7.59
N ARG A 178 -22.06 -42.02 -7.60
CA ARG A 178 -23.15 -41.97 -6.59
C ARG A 178 -24.34 -42.84 -6.98
N PRO A 179 -24.86 -43.66 -6.04
CA PRO A 179 -25.97 -44.59 -6.31
C PRO A 179 -27.34 -43.90 -6.46
N TYR A 180 -27.48 -42.64 -6.06
CA TYR A 180 -28.71 -41.85 -6.20
C TYR A 180 -28.40 -40.43 -6.66
N ARG A 181 -29.20 -39.91 -7.60
CA ARG A 181 -29.10 -38.52 -8.08
C ARG A 181 -29.69 -37.56 -7.03
N TYR A 182 -28.83 -37.06 -6.14
CA TYR A 182 -29.14 -35.89 -5.33
C TYR A 182 -28.59 -34.65 -6.05
N TYR A 183 -29.26 -33.49 -5.93
CA TYR A 183 -28.78 -32.28 -6.59
C TYR A 183 -27.49 -31.79 -5.92
N SER A 184 -26.35 -31.94 -6.61
CA SER A 184 -25.07 -31.37 -6.18
C SER A 184 -24.77 -30.10 -6.94
N ARG A 185 -24.38 -29.06 -6.21
CA ARG A 185 -23.90 -27.82 -6.80
C ARG A 185 -22.49 -28.04 -7.37
N PRO A 186 -22.20 -27.60 -8.61
CA PRO A 186 -20.84 -27.59 -9.14
C PRO A 186 -19.89 -26.80 -8.23
N PRO A 187 -18.60 -27.17 -8.18
CA PRO A 187 -17.62 -26.45 -7.39
C PRO A 187 -17.45 -25.00 -7.90
N ASP A 188 -17.11 -24.09 -7.00
CA ASP A 188 -16.75 -22.73 -7.37
C ASP A 188 -15.33 -22.73 -7.97
N VAL A 189 -15.25 -22.55 -9.29
CA VAL A 189 -13.98 -22.65 -10.04
C VAL A 189 -13.23 -21.33 -10.05
N PRO A 190 -11.87 -21.34 -10.01
CA PRO A 190 -11.08 -20.11 -10.12
C PRO A 190 -11.38 -19.36 -11.41
N LYS A 191 -11.75 -18.07 -11.29
CA LYS A 191 -11.97 -17.21 -12.45
C LYS A 191 -10.66 -16.83 -13.12
N GLN A 192 -10.65 -16.73 -14.44
CA GLN A 192 -9.52 -16.17 -15.18
C GLN A 192 -9.32 -14.68 -14.82
N LEU A 193 -8.08 -14.24 -14.88
CA LEU A 193 -7.67 -12.84 -14.77
C LEU A 193 -7.91 -12.16 -16.11
N ASP A 194 -8.82 -11.20 -16.12
CA ASP A 194 -9.07 -10.28 -17.23
C ASP A 194 -8.68 -8.88 -16.75
N LEU A 195 -7.48 -8.44 -17.13
CA LEU A 195 -6.88 -7.18 -16.66
C LEU A 195 -6.78 -6.21 -17.83
N ASP A 196 -7.21 -4.97 -17.61
CA ASP A 196 -6.99 -3.90 -18.58
C ASP A 196 -5.52 -3.44 -18.61
N GLU A 197 -5.13 -2.74 -19.68
CA GLU A 197 -3.76 -2.26 -19.87
C GLU A 197 -3.32 -1.34 -18.71
N ALA A 198 -4.24 -0.55 -18.15
CA ALA A 198 -3.95 0.33 -17.03
C ALA A 198 -3.54 -0.44 -15.78
N THR A 199 -4.23 -1.55 -15.49
CA THR A 199 -3.92 -2.45 -14.38
C THR A 199 -2.62 -3.20 -14.62
N MET A 200 -2.35 -3.64 -15.86
CA MET A 200 -1.10 -4.29 -16.22
C MET A 200 0.10 -3.34 -16.10
N ARG A 201 -0.03 -2.08 -16.55
CA ARG A 201 1.00 -1.04 -16.35
C ARG A 201 1.23 -0.76 -14.88
N TYR A 202 0.18 -0.69 -14.08
CA TYR A 202 0.29 -0.54 -12.64
C TYR A 202 1.00 -1.75 -12.00
N TRP A 203 0.72 -2.99 -12.43
CA TRP A 203 1.46 -4.18 -11.99
C TRP A 203 2.94 -4.04 -12.28
N ALA A 204 3.31 -3.82 -13.55
CA ALA A 204 4.70 -3.68 -13.98
C ALA A 204 5.45 -2.64 -13.14
N LEU A 205 4.85 -1.46 -12.97
CA LEU A 205 5.44 -0.38 -12.18
C LEU A 205 5.63 -0.78 -10.71
N ILE A 206 4.61 -1.34 -10.07
CA ILE A 206 4.71 -1.75 -8.66
C ILE A 206 5.72 -2.86 -8.48
N ALA A 207 5.77 -3.84 -9.38
CA ALA A 207 6.75 -4.92 -9.35
C ALA A 207 8.18 -4.38 -9.42
N ARG A 208 8.47 -3.45 -10.35
CA ARG A 208 9.76 -2.76 -10.44
C ARG A 208 10.10 -2.04 -9.14
N GLU A 209 9.21 -1.16 -8.69
CA GLU A 209 9.45 -0.28 -7.55
C GLU A 209 9.59 -1.03 -6.22
N LEU A 210 8.85 -2.12 -6.06
CA LEU A 210 8.95 -2.99 -4.90
C LEU A 210 10.27 -3.78 -4.93
N CYS A 211 10.63 -4.39 -6.06
CA CYS A 211 11.85 -5.19 -6.18
C CYS A 211 13.12 -4.35 -6.00
N VAL A 212 13.16 -3.12 -6.51
CA VAL A 212 14.28 -2.20 -6.28
C VAL A 212 14.43 -1.85 -4.80
N ARG A 213 13.32 -1.64 -4.08
CA ARG A 213 13.34 -1.38 -2.63
C ARG A 213 13.72 -2.61 -1.82
N LEU A 214 13.37 -3.79 -2.31
CA LEU A 214 13.70 -5.07 -1.69
C LEU A 214 15.19 -5.34 -1.78
N ASP A 215 15.78 -5.16 -2.97
CA ASP A 215 17.19 -5.45 -3.23
C ASP A 215 18.14 -4.72 -2.27
N SER A 216 17.80 -3.48 -1.87
CA SER A 216 18.57 -2.71 -0.88
C SER A 216 18.32 -3.07 0.59
N ARG A 217 17.29 -3.89 0.86
CA ARG A 217 16.82 -4.24 2.22
C ARG A 217 17.01 -5.70 2.57
N THR A 218 17.35 -6.53 1.59
CA THR A 218 17.54 -7.95 1.79
C THR A 218 18.99 -8.35 1.57
N GLU A 219 19.39 -9.46 2.21
CA GLU A 219 20.71 -10.07 2.02
C GLU A 219 20.75 -10.96 0.77
N TYR A 220 19.59 -11.15 0.12
CA TYR A 220 19.44 -12.01 -1.05
C TYR A 220 19.34 -11.16 -2.33
N PRO A 221 20.09 -11.48 -3.40
CA PRO A 221 20.00 -10.74 -4.65
C PRO A 221 18.60 -10.89 -5.26
N VAL A 222 18.01 -9.80 -5.71
CA VAL A 222 16.71 -9.82 -6.40
C VAL A 222 16.95 -9.71 -7.91
N PRO A 223 16.61 -10.74 -8.70
CA PRO A 223 16.75 -10.69 -10.17
C PRO A 223 16.07 -9.45 -10.78
N PRO A 224 16.77 -8.70 -11.66
CA PRO A 224 16.25 -7.47 -12.24
C PRO A 224 15.26 -7.68 -13.39
N GLU A 225 15.09 -8.91 -13.88
CA GLU A 225 14.29 -9.24 -15.05
C GLU A 225 12.80 -8.94 -14.82
N PRO A 226 12.11 -8.26 -15.76
CA PRO A 226 10.71 -7.88 -15.58
C PRO A 226 9.77 -9.07 -15.32
N GLU A 227 9.99 -10.20 -15.98
CA GLU A 227 9.20 -11.43 -15.82
C GLU A 227 9.31 -11.97 -14.39
N PHE A 228 10.53 -12.02 -13.86
CA PHE A 228 10.76 -12.43 -12.48
C PHE A 228 10.05 -11.50 -11.51
N ARG A 229 10.22 -10.17 -11.67
CA ARG A 229 9.61 -9.17 -10.76
C ARG A 229 8.09 -9.25 -10.76
N ALA A 230 7.48 -9.40 -11.94
CA ALA A 230 6.03 -9.52 -12.08
C ALA A 230 5.50 -10.79 -11.41
N LEU A 231 6.16 -11.93 -11.64
CA LEU A 231 5.82 -13.22 -11.02
C LEU A 231 6.02 -13.19 -9.50
N PHE A 232 7.13 -12.61 -9.04
CA PHE A 232 7.48 -12.53 -7.63
C PHE A 232 6.48 -11.68 -6.84
N LEU A 233 5.98 -10.57 -7.41
CA LEU A 233 4.91 -9.79 -6.78
C LEU A 233 3.65 -10.64 -6.54
N TYR A 234 3.25 -11.45 -7.54
CA TYR A 234 2.11 -12.35 -7.39
C TYR A 234 2.32 -13.38 -6.28
N TRP A 235 3.53 -13.97 -6.18
CA TRP A 235 3.86 -14.93 -5.13
C TRP A 235 3.88 -14.32 -3.74
N LEU A 236 4.44 -13.11 -3.57
CA LEU A 236 4.37 -12.37 -2.32
C LEU A 236 2.92 -12.14 -1.88
N GLY A 237 2.03 -11.86 -2.84
CA GLY A 237 0.59 -11.76 -2.59
C GLY A 237 -0.03 -13.08 -2.14
N ARG A 238 0.22 -14.15 -2.89
CA ARG A 238 -0.26 -15.50 -2.59
C ARG A 238 0.15 -15.98 -1.18
N GLU A 239 1.37 -15.67 -0.75
CA GLU A 239 1.91 -16.04 0.57
C GLU A 239 1.49 -15.09 1.70
N GLY A 240 0.57 -14.15 1.43
CA GLY A 240 0.02 -13.23 2.42
C GLY A 240 1.03 -12.20 2.94
N CYS A 241 2.11 -11.93 2.20
CA CYS A 241 3.16 -11.00 2.59
C CYS A 241 2.89 -9.56 2.13
N LEU A 242 1.80 -9.30 1.42
CA LEU A 242 1.46 -7.98 0.91
C LEU A 242 0.26 -7.36 1.62
N TRP A 243 0.33 -6.05 1.84
CA TRP A 243 -0.72 -5.20 2.38
C TRP A 243 -1.14 -4.19 1.33
N CYS A 244 -2.43 -4.04 1.12
CA CYS A 244 -2.98 -3.07 0.19
C CYS A 244 -4.33 -2.57 0.69
N ASP A 245 -4.74 -1.40 0.19
CA ASP A 245 -6.08 -0.87 0.44
C ASP A 245 -7.15 -1.64 -0.37
N GLY A 246 -8.41 -1.52 0.03
CA GLY A 246 -9.55 -2.20 -0.60
C GLY A 246 -9.76 -1.86 -2.07
N ASP A 247 -9.30 -0.68 -2.49
CA ASP A 247 -9.42 -0.12 -3.84
C ASP A 247 -8.17 -0.34 -4.72
N ASN A 248 -7.28 -1.26 -4.33
CA ASN A 248 -6.07 -1.54 -5.12
C ASN A 248 -6.39 -2.23 -6.46
N PRO A 249 -5.83 -1.78 -7.61
CA PRO A 249 -6.10 -2.40 -8.91
C PRO A 249 -5.72 -3.89 -8.99
N LEU A 250 -4.67 -4.31 -8.26
CA LEU A 250 -4.23 -5.72 -8.24
C LEU A 250 -4.97 -6.55 -7.21
N ARG A 251 -6.14 -6.09 -6.79
CA ARG A 251 -6.99 -6.76 -5.82
C ARG A 251 -7.14 -8.23 -6.23
N ASP A 252 -7.82 -8.51 -7.31
CA ASP A 252 -8.20 -9.89 -7.64
C ASP A 252 -7.01 -10.79 -8.07
N VAL A 253 -5.85 -10.19 -8.30
CA VAL A 253 -4.59 -10.89 -8.58
C VAL A 253 -3.97 -11.46 -7.29
N LEU A 254 -3.91 -10.68 -6.20
CA LEU A 254 -3.10 -11.01 -5.02
C LEU A 254 -3.75 -12.02 -4.04
N GLY A 255 -4.98 -12.49 -4.28
CA GLY A 255 -5.56 -13.66 -3.61
C GLY A 255 -5.77 -13.52 -2.08
N GLN A 256 -4.78 -13.91 -1.28
CA GLN A 256 -4.82 -13.93 0.20
C GLN A 256 -4.31 -12.60 0.76
N ARG A 257 -5.11 -11.90 1.58
CA ARG A 257 -4.65 -10.59 2.08
C ARG A 257 -5.03 -10.24 3.50
N ASN A 258 -4.14 -9.41 4.04
CA ASN A 258 -4.37 -8.55 5.18
C ASN A 258 -4.99 -7.23 4.65
N TYR A 259 -6.32 -7.17 4.58
CA TYR A 259 -7.04 -5.98 4.09
C TYR A 259 -7.45 -5.05 5.22
N GLY A 260 -7.42 -3.75 4.93
CA GLY A 260 -8.21 -2.74 5.62
C GLY A 260 -7.90 -2.59 7.12
N TYR A 261 -8.74 -1.80 7.80
CA TYR A 261 -8.54 -1.26 9.15
C TYR A 261 -8.03 -2.28 10.21
N ASN A 262 -8.41 -3.56 10.09
CA ASN A 262 -8.00 -4.63 10.99
C ASN A 262 -6.56 -5.12 10.79
N SER A 263 -6.02 -4.99 9.57
CA SER A 263 -4.60 -5.21 9.26
C SER A 263 -3.71 -4.00 9.58
N GLY A 264 -4.35 -2.86 9.87
CA GLY A 264 -3.70 -1.59 10.13
C GLY A 264 -3.18 -0.84 8.90
N PHE A 265 -3.24 -1.39 7.68
CA PHE A 265 -2.90 -0.66 6.45
C PHE A 265 -4.12 0.12 5.96
N ALA A 266 -4.05 1.46 6.01
CA ALA A 266 -5.19 2.32 5.68
C ALA A 266 -4.74 3.65 5.10
N THR A 267 -5.55 4.17 4.18
CA THR A 267 -5.34 5.47 3.54
C THR A 267 -6.40 6.46 4.00
N GLU A 268 -6.00 7.72 4.16
CA GLU A 268 -6.88 8.85 4.45
C GLU A 268 -6.60 9.97 3.44
N GLY A 269 -7.64 10.66 2.99
CA GLY A 269 -7.53 11.58 1.85
C GLY A 269 -7.63 10.86 0.51
N ARG A 270 -7.02 11.41 -0.55
CA ARG A 270 -7.05 10.81 -1.90
C ARG A 270 -5.66 10.80 -2.51
N LEU A 271 -5.00 9.65 -2.44
CA LEU A 271 -3.65 9.42 -3.00
C LEU A 271 -3.52 9.84 -4.46
N SER A 272 -4.50 9.48 -5.29
CA SER A 272 -4.49 9.82 -6.72
C SER A 272 -4.49 11.34 -6.97
N ARG A 273 -5.10 12.13 -6.07
CA ARG A 273 -5.03 13.61 -6.13
C ARG A 273 -3.68 14.17 -5.69
N GLY A 274 -3.00 13.46 -4.80
CA GLY A 274 -1.60 13.72 -4.49
C GLY A 274 -0.64 13.32 -5.62
N GLY A 275 -1.14 12.69 -6.68
CA GLY A 275 -0.31 12.20 -7.77
C GLY A 275 0.38 10.88 -7.43
N TYR A 276 -0.18 10.06 -6.55
CA TYR A 276 0.39 8.76 -6.15
C TYR A 276 -0.46 7.59 -6.66
N CYS A 277 0.22 6.53 -7.09
CA CYS A 277 -0.38 5.22 -7.29
C CYS A 277 -0.89 4.65 -5.96
N THR A 278 -1.86 3.72 -6.02
CA THR A 278 -2.28 2.99 -4.81
C THR A 278 -1.09 2.22 -4.24
N PRO A 279 -0.84 2.29 -2.92
CA PRO A 279 0.34 1.70 -2.32
C PRO A 279 0.20 0.19 -2.11
N ILE A 280 1.32 -0.51 -2.18
CA ILE A 280 1.48 -1.88 -1.70
C ILE A 280 2.60 -1.90 -0.66
N GLY A 281 2.27 -2.35 0.55
CA GLY A 281 3.23 -2.60 1.63
C GLY A 281 3.67 -4.06 1.65
N LEU A 282 4.93 -4.29 2.01
CA LEU A 282 5.50 -5.62 2.24
C LEU A 282 6.16 -5.67 3.62
N ALA A 283 5.74 -6.61 4.45
CA ALA A 283 6.37 -6.91 5.73
C ALA A 283 6.62 -8.43 5.84
N VAL A 284 7.89 -8.84 5.83
CA VAL A 284 8.27 -10.26 5.78
C VAL A 284 9.58 -10.49 6.53
N PRO A 285 9.71 -11.54 7.35
CA PRO A 285 11.00 -11.92 7.93
C PRO A 285 12.05 -12.22 6.85
N GLN A 286 13.32 -11.84 7.07
CA GLN A 286 14.40 -12.08 6.10
C GLN A 286 14.48 -13.55 5.69
N GLU A 287 14.46 -14.47 6.64
CA GLU A 287 14.53 -15.92 6.38
C GLU A 287 13.39 -16.39 5.46
N LYS A 288 12.15 -15.93 5.72
CA LYS A 288 11.00 -16.24 4.87
C LYS A 288 11.18 -15.65 3.47
N LEU A 289 11.65 -14.41 3.37
CA LEU A 289 11.92 -13.76 2.08
C LEU A 289 12.97 -14.53 1.28
N GLY A 290 14.05 -14.99 1.92
CA GLY A 290 15.09 -15.79 1.28
C GLY A 290 14.58 -17.11 0.72
N MET A 291 13.76 -17.84 1.48
CA MET A 291 13.12 -19.06 1.00
C MET A 291 12.23 -18.79 -0.22
N MET A 292 11.40 -17.74 -0.15
CA MET A 292 10.50 -17.37 -1.24
C MET A 292 11.26 -16.93 -2.50
N LEU A 293 12.35 -16.17 -2.36
CA LEU A 293 13.21 -15.78 -3.48
C LEU A 293 13.88 -17.00 -4.12
N ALA A 294 14.37 -17.95 -3.31
CA ALA A 294 14.99 -19.16 -3.81
C ALA A 294 13.99 -20.04 -4.58
N GLU A 295 12.76 -20.18 -4.07
CA GLU A 295 11.67 -20.87 -4.78
C GLU A 295 11.31 -20.14 -6.08
N ALA A 296 11.30 -18.80 -6.07
CA ALA A 296 10.97 -17.97 -7.24
C ALA A 296 11.98 -18.15 -8.35
N VAL A 297 13.25 -18.11 -7.99
CA VAL A 297 14.32 -18.32 -8.95
C VAL A 297 14.26 -19.74 -9.52
N ARG A 298 13.99 -20.77 -8.70
CA ARG A 298 13.84 -22.15 -9.20
C ARG A 298 12.70 -22.28 -10.20
N ALA A 299 11.51 -21.80 -9.87
CA ALA A 299 10.38 -21.92 -10.80
C ALA A 299 10.54 -21.04 -12.06
N TRP A 300 11.29 -19.94 -11.96
CA TRP A 300 11.59 -19.08 -13.10
C TRP A 300 12.64 -19.70 -14.03
N CYS A 301 13.67 -20.33 -13.49
CA CYS A 301 14.77 -20.94 -14.25
C CYS A 301 14.46 -22.37 -14.76
N GLY A 302 13.53 -23.10 -14.12
CA GLY A 302 13.20 -24.50 -14.43
C GLY A 302 13.45 -25.44 -13.27
#